data_AF-Q4E277-F1
#
_entry.id   AF-Q4E277-F1
#
_cell.length_a   1.000
_cell.length_b   1.000
_cell.length_c   1.000
_cell.angle_alpha   90.00
_cell.angle_beta   90.00
_cell.angle_gamma   90.00
#
_symmetry.space_group_name_H-M   'P 1'
#
loop_
_entity.id
_entity.type
_entity.pdbx_description
1 polymer ?
#
loop_
_entity_poly.entity_id
_entity_poly.type
_entity_poly.pdbx_seq_one_letter_code
_entity_poly.pdbx_strand_id
1 'polypeptide(L)'
;MEDNREPNNSTPGGYYPLEIEFKAMEKRAERSPSNSDGNDYFLCAEEVQQERKPETCLSRAKAFTGIVVPYGGLVSSVFNLASVCVGAGILGLPAAANSSGLVMAFIYLLVITCFAIYSLHILGKTMEKTGLRTFESMAKQLVGDRFDYFVALIRWINSFGATIAYVISVGDILEPILMNASGTPQFLRRTAGRRLLTAAVWAVLMLPLVLPKKVNSLRYVSTFAVAFVMYFVIMLVIQSARNGLGNLYGDGEDPIRLFNTGNAAIHGLGVFMFSFLCQINCYEVYWEMKKRSVKNFTIYSTIAMILCLILYIMTVFFGYVQFGGKVKNSILLMYNPVTEPMVMAGYAGMLVKLCAAYALQTMACRNAVYHCISWEVETLPYWKHFIAVIALSTVVLLCGLFIPNINTVFGLVGAICGGFLSFVFPALFYLYSGNWTLRSVGLFDYIATYALLIAGVIGIVFGTVASIDDTITG
;
A
#
# COMPACT_ATOMS: atom_id res chain seq x y z
N MET A 1 -33.58 -39.81 -52.62
CA MET A 1 -33.96 -40.54 -51.39
C MET A 1 -32.82 -40.29 -50.43
N GLU A 2 -32.99 -39.23 -49.62
CA GLU A 2 -33.12 -39.33 -48.15
C GLU A 2 -31.74 -39.64 -47.54
N ASP A 3 -31.15 -38.80 -46.70
CA ASP A 3 -31.74 -38.19 -45.50
C ASP A 3 -30.90 -36.95 -45.14
N ASN A 4 -31.54 -35.78 -45.16
CA ASN A 4 -30.97 -34.52 -44.70
C ASN A 4 -31.08 -34.45 -43.18
N ARG A 5 -30.05 -34.89 -42.46
CA ARG A 5 -29.86 -34.53 -41.04
C ARG A 5 -28.51 -33.85 -40.88
N GLU A 6 -28.57 -32.52 -40.82
CA GLU A 6 -27.45 -31.67 -40.43
C GLU A 6 -26.95 -32.04 -39.03
N PRO A 7 -25.63 -32.24 -38.84
CA PRO A 7 -25.05 -32.51 -37.54
C PRO A 7 -25.06 -31.23 -36.69
N ASN A 8 -25.77 -31.35 -35.57
CA ASN A 8 -25.98 -30.32 -34.56
C ASN A 8 -24.64 -29.91 -33.91
N ASN A 9 -24.00 -28.90 -34.50
CA ASN A 9 -22.69 -28.38 -34.12
C ASN A 9 -22.84 -27.47 -32.89
N SER A 10 -22.89 -28.06 -31.70
CA SER A 10 -22.85 -27.33 -30.43
C SER A 10 -21.45 -27.39 -29.83
N THR A 11 -20.53 -26.60 -30.38
CA THR A 11 -19.25 -26.31 -29.74
C THR A 11 -19.47 -25.27 -28.64
N PRO A 12 -19.19 -25.60 -27.36
CA PRO A 12 -19.36 -24.67 -26.25
C PRO A 12 -18.20 -23.68 -26.18
N GLY A 13 -18.54 -22.40 -25.97
CA GLY A 13 -17.69 -21.40 -25.33
C GLY A 13 -16.44 -20.98 -26.11
N GLY A 14 -16.55 -19.87 -26.82
CA GLY A 14 -15.48 -19.32 -27.65
C GLY A 14 -14.14 -19.14 -26.93
N TYR A 15 -13.14 -19.88 -27.40
CA TYR A 15 -11.75 -19.49 -27.35
C TYR A 15 -11.59 -18.21 -28.20
N TYR A 16 -11.76 -17.03 -27.60
CA TYR A 16 -11.28 -15.79 -28.20
C TYR A 16 -9.75 -15.83 -28.19
N PRO A 17 -9.06 -15.88 -29.35
CA PRO A 17 -7.61 -16.08 -29.37
C PRO A 17 -6.92 -14.76 -29.05
N LEU A 18 -6.47 -14.61 -27.80
CA LEU A 18 -5.45 -13.63 -27.36
C LEU A 18 -4.18 -13.68 -28.23
N GLU A 19 -3.99 -14.77 -28.99
CA GLU A 19 -2.93 -14.92 -30.00
C GLU A 19 -2.98 -13.85 -31.11
N ILE A 20 -4.17 -13.32 -31.46
CA ILE A 20 -4.27 -12.23 -32.45
C ILE A 20 -3.81 -10.91 -31.85
N GLU A 21 -4.14 -10.62 -30.58
CA GLU A 21 -3.58 -9.46 -29.88
C GLU A 21 -2.08 -9.60 -29.68
N PHE A 22 -1.57 -10.81 -29.41
CA PHE A 22 -0.14 -11.06 -29.25
C PHE A 22 0.61 -10.76 -30.55
N LYS A 23 0.14 -11.28 -31.70
CA LYS A 23 0.73 -10.97 -33.01
C LYS A 23 0.57 -9.50 -33.42
N ALA A 24 -0.51 -8.83 -33.00
CA ALA A 24 -0.70 -7.41 -33.25
C ALA A 24 0.25 -6.54 -32.42
N MET A 25 0.49 -6.90 -31.15
CA MET A 25 1.46 -6.21 -30.29
C MET A 25 2.90 -6.48 -30.73
N GLU A 26 3.23 -7.69 -31.16
CA GLU A 26 4.55 -8.04 -31.70
C GLU A 26 4.80 -7.29 -33.02
N LYS A 27 3.82 -7.25 -33.93
CA LYS A 27 3.88 -6.38 -35.13
C LYS A 27 3.97 -4.89 -34.81
N ARG A 28 3.47 -4.42 -33.66
CA ARG A 28 3.62 -3.03 -33.22
C ARG A 28 5.02 -2.76 -32.66
N ALA A 29 5.65 -3.74 -32.02
CA ALA A 29 7.01 -3.65 -31.52
C ALA A 29 8.05 -3.74 -32.66
N GLU A 30 7.79 -4.58 -33.66
CA GLU A 30 8.65 -4.73 -34.86
C GLU A 30 8.51 -3.58 -35.86
N ARG A 31 7.43 -2.79 -35.79
CA ARG A 31 7.28 -1.54 -36.58
C ARG A 31 8.02 -0.34 -35.98
N SER A 32 9.10 -0.58 -35.25
CA SER A 32 10.13 0.44 -35.04
C SER A 32 11.03 0.44 -36.28
N PRO A 33 11.08 1.54 -37.04
CA PRO A 33 11.42 1.50 -38.46
C PRO A 33 12.88 1.10 -38.68
N SER A 34 13.06 -0.04 -39.36
CA SER A 34 14.29 -0.39 -40.05
C SER A 34 14.05 -0.22 -41.55
N ASN A 35 14.98 0.50 -42.20
CA ASN A 35 15.20 0.61 -43.64
C ASN A 35 14.01 0.93 -44.55
N SER A 36 13.93 2.18 -44.99
CA SER A 36 13.50 2.48 -46.35
C SER A 36 14.15 3.79 -46.83
N ASP A 37 15.10 3.63 -47.74
CA ASP A 37 15.42 4.48 -48.89
C ASP A 37 15.65 5.99 -48.70
N GLY A 38 16.93 6.34 -48.79
CA GLY A 38 17.44 7.07 -49.96
C GLY A 38 16.88 8.45 -50.26
N ASN A 39 17.72 9.46 -50.06
CA ASN A 39 17.69 10.78 -50.67
C ASN A 39 16.51 11.69 -50.29
N ASP A 40 16.63 12.32 -49.12
CA ASP A 40 16.22 13.72 -48.90
C ASP A 40 17.16 14.35 -47.85
N TYR A 41 18.47 14.29 -48.11
CA TYR A 41 19.49 15.04 -47.36
C TYR A 41 19.79 16.36 -48.06
N PHE A 42 18.80 17.25 -48.17
CA PHE A 42 19.09 18.66 -48.38
C PHE A 42 17.83 19.47 -48.07
N LEU A 43 17.75 20.05 -46.87
CA LEU A 43 17.27 21.40 -46.55
C LEU A 43 16.88 21.49 -45.06
N CYS A 44 17.36 22.55 -44.42
CA CYS A 44 17.08 22.98 -43.04
C CYS A 44 17.70 22.15 -41.92
N ALA A 45 19.04 22.18 -41.87
CA ALA A 45 19.75 22.22 -40.59
C ALA A 45 19.46 23.57 -39.90
N GLU A 46 18.24 23.73 -39.36
CA GLU A 46 18.02 24.70 -38.29
C GLU A 46 18.49 24.04 -37.00
N GLU A 47 19.60 24.56 -36.47
CA GLU A 47 20.14 24.23 -35.16
C GLU A 47 19.06 24.48 -34.10
N VAL A 48 18.33 23.43 -33.74
CA VAL A 48 17.58 23.39 -32.49
C VAL A 48 18.63 23.39 -31.39
N GLN A 49 19.03 24.59 -30.96
CA GLN A 49 19.75 24.81 -29.71
C GLN A 49 18.91 24.20 -28.60
N GLN A 50 19.26 22.97 -28.24
CA GLN A 50 18.63 22.23 -27.17
C GLN A 50 19.04 22.93 -25.87
N GLU A 51 18.24 23.90 -25.44
CA GLU A 51 18.41 24.60 -24.17
C GLU A 51 18.61 23.58 -23.07
N ARG A 52 19.85 23.50 -22.56
CA ARG A 52 20.23 22.64 -21.45
C ARG A 52 19.56 23.21 -20.20
N LYS A 53 18.33 22.75 -19.89
CA LYS A 53 17.56 23.18 -18.72
C LYS A 53 18.45 23.19 -17.46
N PRO A 54 18.43 24.25 -16.65
CA PRO A 54 19.29 24.35 -15.48
C PRO A 54 19.05 23.17 -14.53
N GLU A 55 20.14 22.50 -14.15
CA GLU A 55 20.11 21.32 -13.27
C GLU A 55 19.55 21.69 -11.90
N THR A 56 18.25 21.46 -11.70
CA THR A 56 17.63 21.62 -10.38
C THR A 56 18.17 20.55 -9.42
N CYS A 57 18.23 20.84 -8.12
CA CYS A 57 18.63 19.87 -7.08
C CYS A 57 17.87 18.52 -7.22
N LEU A 58 16.59 18.58 -7.58
CA LEU A 58 15.75 17.42 -7.88
C LEU A 58 16.30 16.57 -9.04
N SER A 59 16.87 17.18 -10.09
CA SER A 59 17.45 16.46 -11.22
C SER A 59 18.70 15.67 -10.80
N ARG A 60 19.58 16.30 -10.00
CA ARG A 60 20.76 15.62 -9.42
C ARG A 60 20.36 14.48 -8.48
N ALA A 61 19.37 14.70 -7.62
CA ALA A 61 18.83 13.66 -6.76
C ALA A 61 18.24 12.51 -7.58
N LYS A 62 17.51 12.79 -8.67
CA LYS A 62 16.98 11.77 -9.60
C LYS A 62 18.09 11.00 -10.33
N ALA A 63 19.16 11.68 -10.76
CA ALA A 63 20.29 11.03 -11.42
C ALA A 63 21.02 10.08 -10.45
N PHE A 64 21.35 10.57 -9.24
CA PHE A 64 21.99 9.75 -8.21
C PHE A 64 21.12 8.55 -7.81
N THR A 65 19.83 8.77 -7.55
CA THR A 65 18.90 7.68 -7.23
C THR A 65 18.66 6.74 -8.40
N GLY A 66 18.75 7.19 -9.65
CA GLY A 66 18.68 6.32 -10.83
C GLY A 66 19.87 5.37 -10.96
N ILE A 67 21.05 5.79 -10.48
CA ILE A 67 22.25 4.95 -10.41
C ILE A 67 22.14 3.93 -9.27
N VAL A 68 21.72 4.39 -8.08
CA VAL A 68 21.58 3.53 -6.89
C VAL A 68 20.39 2.57 -7.02
N VAL A 69 19.31 3.00 -7.67
CA VAL A 69 18.05 2.26 -7.81
C VAL A 69 17.70 2.09 -9.29
N PRO A 70 18.32 1.11 -9.97
CA PRO A 70 18.04 0.84 -11.38
C PRO A 70 16.59 0.33 -11.54
N TYR A 71 15.91 0.82 -12.58
CA TYR A 71 14.53 0.43 -12.90
C TYR A 71 14.38 -1.09 -12.99
N GLY A 72 13.34 -1.66 -12.38
CA GLY A 72 13.05 -3.10 -12.37
C GLY A 72 14.13 -4.00 -11.74
N GLY A 73 15.13 -3.41 -11.06
CA GLY A 73 16.15 -4.14 -10.31
C GLY A 73 15.67 -4.53 -8.92
N LEU A 74 16.46 -5.37 -8.23
CA LEU A 74 16.19 -5.84 -6.86
C LEU A 74 15.82 -4.68 -5.92
N VAL A 75 16.68 -3.65 -5.87
CA VAL A 75 16.48 -2.50 -4.97
C VAL A 75 15.17 -1.78 -5.30
N SER A 76 14.88 -1.54 -6.58
CA SER A 76 13.63 -0.88 -6.99
C SER A 76 12.39 -1.68 -6.59
N SER A 77 12.38 -3.00 -6.81
CA SER A 77 11.25 -3.85 -6.47
C SER A 77 11.05 -3.96 -4.96
N VAL A 78 12.14 -4.13 -4.20
CA VAL A 78 12.12 -4.19 -2.73
C VAL A 78 11.57 -2.89 -2.15
N PHE A 79 12.11 -1.73 -2.55
CA PHE A 79 11.67 -0.44 -2.04
C PHE A 79 10.25 -0.07 -2.49
N ASN A 80 9.80 -0.51 -3.67
CA ASN A 80 8.43 -0.29 -4.10
C ASN A 80 7.46 -1.06 -3.17
N LEU A 81 7.63 -2.38 -3.01
CA LEU A 81 6.81 -3.19 -2.10
C LEU A 81 6.89 -2.69 -0.65
N ALA A 82 8.09 -2.40 -0.16
CA ALA A 82 8.29 -1.89 1.19
C ALA A 82 7.63 -0.51 1.37
N SER A 83 7.71 0.41 0.41
CA SER A 83 7.09 1.74 0.54
C SER A 83 5.57 1.70 0.67
N VAL A 84 4.93 0.69 0.06
CA VAL A 84 3.49 0.47 0.13
C VAL A 84 3.12 -0.15 1.47
N CYS A 85 3.84 -1.19 1.90
CA CYS A 85 3.66 -1.80 3.22
C CYS A 85 3.86 -0.79 4.33
N VAL A 86 5.00 -0.09 4.32
CA VAL A 86 5.41 0.92 5.29
C VAL A 86 4.61 2.20 5.05
N GLY A 87 3.29 2.07 5.23
CA GLY A 87 2.23 3.03 5.10
C GLY A 87 2.04 3.86 6.37
N ALA A 88 0.83 4.33 6.60
CA ALA A 88 0.48 4.94 7.88
C ALA A 88 0.21 3.89 8.96
N GLY A 89 0.08 2.61 8.58
CA GLY A 89 -0.14 1.50 9.52
C GLY A 89 0.92 1.44 10.63
N ILE A 90 2.18 1.77 10.33
CA ILE A 90 3.27 1.84 11.31
C ILE A 90 2.94 2.77 12.49
N LEU A 91 2.13 3.81 12.27
CA LEU A 91 1.77 4.81 13.27
C LEU A 91 0.78 4.26 14.31
N GLY A 92 -0.04 3.29 13.93
CA GLY A 92 -1.02 2.64 14.81
C GLY A 92 -0.48 1.40 15.54
N LEU A 93 0.70 0.89 15.15
CA LEU A 93 1.24 -0.37 15.69
C LEU A 93 1.46 -0.35 17.22
N PRO A 94 1.99 0.71 17.85
CA PRO A 94 2.16 0.72 19.30
C PRO A 94 0.83 0.67 20.06
N ALA A 95 -0.20 1.36 19.55
CA ALA A 95 -1.54 1.28 20.11
C ALA A 95 -2.18 -0.11 19.89
N ALA A 96 -1.97 -0.74 18.73
CA ALA A 96 -2.40 -2.12 18.51
C ALA A 96 -1.71 -3.11 19.45
N ALA A 97 -0.43 -2.87 19.78
CA ALA A 97 0.31 -3.63 20.78
C ALA A 97 -0.20 -3.37 22.20
N ASN A 98 -0.65 -2.15 22.50
CA ASN A 98 -1.30 -1.84 23.76
C ASN A 98 -2.59 -2.64 23.98
N SER A 99 -3.43 -2.75 22.95
CA SER A 99 -4.65 -3.55 23.03
C SER A 99 -4.35 -5.05 23.09
N SER A 100 -3.40 -5.55 22.30
CA SER A 100 -3.14 -6.99 22.18
C SER A 100 -2.23 -7.55 23.28
N GLY A 101 -1.35 -6.71 23.83
CA GLY A 101 -0.17 -7.09 24.59
C GLY A 101 1.09 -7.20 23.71
N LEU A 102 2.24 -6.83 24.27
CA LEU A 102 3.52 -6.76 23.55
C LEU A 102 3.97 -8.09 22.95
N VAL A 103 3.84 -9.19 23.70
CA VAL A 103 4.27 -10.52 23.21
C VAL A 103 3.34 -11.00 22.09
N MET A 104 2.02 -10.79 22.26
CA MET A 104 1.04 -11.09 21.22
C MET A 104 1.27 -10.27 19.96
N ALA A 105 1.63 -8.99 20.09
CA ALA A 105 1.99 -8.13 18.96
C ALA A 105 3.15 -8.72 18.15
N PHE A 106 4.20 -9.22 18.79
CA PHE A 106 5.30 -9.88 18.09
C PHE A 106 4.88 -11.19 17.41
N ILE A 107 4.04 -12.00 18.06
CA ILE A 107 3.48 -13.20 17.45
C ILE A 107 2.67 -12.84 16.21
N TYR A 108 1.79 -11.84 16.29
CA TYR A 108 1.02 -11.36 15.14
C TYR A 108 1.92 -10.84 14.02
N LEU A 109 2.90 -9.98 14.31
CA LEU A 109 3.84 -9.48 13.30
C LEU A 109 4.57 -10.63 12.59
N LEU A 110 5.09 -11.62 13.32
CA LEU A 110 5.80 -12.76 12.75
C LEU A 110 4.89 -13.63 11.87
N VAL A 111 3.73 -14.03 12.40
CA VAL A 111 2.78 -14.88 11.68
C VAL A 111 2.26 -14.20 10.41
N ILE A 112 1.86 -12.93 10.51
CA ILE A 112 1.36 -12.15 9.38
C ILE A 112 2.47 -11.96 8.33
N THR A 113 3.72 -11.75 8.74
CA THR A 113 4.86 -11.65 7.80
C THR A 113 5.05 -12.95 7.04
N CYS A 114 5.01 -14.10 7.72
CA CYS A 114 5.12 -15.41 7.07
C CYS A 114 4.01 -15.61 6.03
N PHE A 115 2.76 -15.31 6.38
CA PHE A 115 1.64 -15.39 5.44
C PHE A 115 1.75 -14.37 4.30
N ALA A 116 2.22 -13.15 4.56
CA ALA A 116 2.44 -12.14 3.54
C ALA A 116 3.49 -12.61 2.51
N ILE A 117 4.63 -13.14 2.96
CA ILE A 117 5.67 -13.70 2.08
C ILE A 117 5.10 -14.85 1.25
N TYR A 118 4.36 -15.77 1.88
CA TYR A 118 3.77 -16.91 1.19
C TYR A 118 2.72 -16.48 0.15
N SER A 119 1.85 -15.53 0.51
CA SER A 119 0.84 -15.00 -0.40
C SER A 119 1.45 -14.34 -1.65
N LEU A 120 2.55 -13.58 -1.49
CA LEU A 120 3.28 -13.01 -2.62
C LEU A 120 3.94 -14.09 -3.46
N HIS A 121 4.48 -15.14 -2.84
CA HIS A 121 5.06 -16.28 -3.55
C HIS A 121 4.04 -16.97 -4.47
N ILE A 122 2.86 -17.31 -3.94
CA ILE A 122 1.82 -17.99 -4.73
C ILE A 122 1.20 -17.06 -5.77
N LEU A 123 1.07 -15.76 -5.50
CA LEU A 123 0.68 -14.78 -6.52
C LEU A 123 1.72 -14.70 -7.65
N GLY A 124 3.00 -14.79 -7.32
CA GLY A 124 4.07 -14.93 -8.31
C GLY A 124 3.84 -16.13 -9.21
N LYS A 125 3.57 -17.31 -8.62
CA LYS A 125 3.29 -18.55 -9.36
C LYS A 125 2.07 -18.41 -10.27
N THR A 126 0.97 -17.82 -9.77
CA THR A 126 -0.24 -17.66 -10.60
C THR A 126 -0.03 -16.67 -11.73
N MET A 127 0.67 -15.55 -11.50
CA MET A 127 1.03 -14.58 -12.55
C MET A 127 1.90 -15.21 -13.64
N GLU A 128 2.89 -16.03 -13.27
CA GLU A 128 3.74 -16.73 -14.25
C GLU A 128 2.95 -17.76 -15.06
N LYS A 129 2.03 -18.49 -14.39
CA LYS A 129 1.24 -19.54 -15.02
C LYS A 129 0.16 -19.03 -15.97
N THR A 130 -0.56 -17.96 -15.60
CA THR A 130 -1.68 -17.44 -16.40
C THR A 130 -1.25 -16.34 -17.37
N GLY A 131 -0.11 -15.67 -17.12
CA GLY A 131 0.34 -14.53 -17.91
C GLY A 131 -0.48 -13.25 -17.71
N LEU A 132 -1.42 -13.25 -16.76
CA LEU A 132 -2.29 -12.11 -16.49
C LEU A 132 -1.56 -10.99 -15.73
N ARG A 133 -1.93 -9.76 -16.05
CA ARG A 133 -1.23 -8.54 -15.60
C ARG A 133 -1.94 -7.74 -14.51
N THR A 134 -3.19 -8.08 -14.20
CA THR A 134 -3.98 -7.37 -13.19
C THR A 134 -4.64 -8.35 -12.25
N PHE A 135 -4.89 -7.87 -11.03
CA PHE A 135 -5.51 -8.64 -9.97
C PHE A 135 -6.98 -8.99 -10.33
N GLU A 136 -7.69 -8.07 -10.99
CA GLU A 136 -9.07 -8.24 -11.46
C GLU A 136 -9.18 -9.26 -12.58
N SER A 137 -8.30 -9.21 -13.58
CA SER A 137 -8.32 -10.20 -14.67
C SER A 137 -8.02 -11.61 -14.16
N MET A 138 -7.15 -11.73 -13.14
CA MET A 138 -6.91 -13.00 -12.44
C MET A 138 -8.16 -13.51 -11.75
N ALA A 139 -8.86 -12.63 -11.03
CA ALA A 139 -10.12 -12.95 -10.37
C ALA A 139 -11.18 -13.45 -11.37
N LYS A 140 -11.33 -12.72 -12.48
CA LYS A 140 -12.28 -13.05 -13.55
C LYS A 140 -12.01 -14.43 -14.14
N GLN A 141 -10.76 -14.67 -14.55
CA GLN A 141 -10.39 -15.87 -15.29
C GLN A 141 -10.40 -17.12 -14.41
N LEU A 142 -9.97 -17.02 -13.15
CA LEU A 142 -9.81 -18.20 -12.29
C LEU A 142 -11.07 -18.53 -11.47
N VAL A 143 -11.80 -17.53 -11.00
CA VAL A 143 -12.92 -17.75 -10.06
C VAL A 143 -14.27 -17.57 -10.76
N GLY A 144 -14.40 -16.56 -11.61
CA GLY A 144 -15.59 -16.37 -12.45
C GLY A 144 -15.87 -14.92 -12.83
N ASP A 145 -16.75 -14.75 -13.82
CA ASP A 145 -16.97 -13.49 -14.54
C ASP A 145 -17.43 -12.28 -13.71
N ARG A 146 -17.99 -12.51 -12.52
CA ARG A 146 -18.47 -11.46 -11.62
C ARG A 146 -17.54 -11.20 -10.44
N PHE A 147 -16.55 -12.07 -10.22
CA PHE A 147 -15.69 -12.01 -9.05
C PHE A 147 -14.66 -10.87 -9.15
N ASP A 148 -14.37 -10.41 -10.37
CA ASP A 148 -13.55 -9.23 -10.63
C ASP A 148 -14.14 -7.95 -10.03
N TYR A 149 -15.45 -7.72 -10.13
CA TYR A 149 -16.12 -6.59 -9.49
C TYR A 149 -16.00 -6.62 -7.97
N PHE A 150 -16.08 -7.80 -7.37
CA PHE A 150 -15.91 -7.96 -5.92
C PHE A 150 -14.47 -7.64 -5.50
N VAL A 151 -13.48 -8.18 -6.23
CA VAL A 151 -12.06 -7.88 -5.99
C VAL A 151 -11.76 -6.39 -6.18
N ALA A 152 -12.29 -5.78 -7.25
CA ALA A 152 -12.15 -4.35 -7.53
C ALA A 152 -12.74 -3.50 -6.40
N LEU A 153 -13.92 -3.89 -5.87
CA LEU A 153 -14.53 -3.25 -4.71
C LEU A 153 -13.62 -3.33 -3.47
N ILE A 154 -13.07 -4.50 -3.15
CA ILE A 154 -12.17 -4.65 -1.99
C ILE A 154 -10.87 -3.83 -2.17
N ARG A 155 -10.27 -3.83 -3.37
CA ARG A 155 -9.09 -2.99 -3.68
C ARG A 155 -9.42 -1.50 -3.56
N TRP A 156 -10.62 -1.10 -3.98
CA TRP A 156 -11.11 0.27 -3.85
C TRP A 156 -11.30 0.65 -2.37
N ILE A 157 -11.98 -0.16 -1.57
CA ILE A 157 -12.16 0.06 -0.12
C ILE A 157 -10.80 0.19 0.56
N ASN A 158 -9.82 -0.65 0.18
CA ASN A 158 -8.48 -0.56 0.73
C ASN A 158 -7.79 0.78 0.43
N SER A 159 -7.79 1.15 -0.85
CA SER A 159 -7.12 2.36 -1.31
C SER A 159 -7.79 3.60 -0.71
N PHE A 160 -9.11 3.61 -0.66
CA PHE A 160 -9.92 4.66 -0.05
C PHE A 160 -9.71 4.77 1.46
N GLY A 161 -9.69 3.64 2.17
CA GLY A 161 -9.39 3.59 3.60
C GLY A 161 -7.98 4.08 3.92
N ALA A 162 -6.99 3.67 3.12
CA ALA A 162 -5.61 4.13 3.27
C ALA A 162 -5.47 5.65 3.07
N THR A 163 -6.18 6.23 2.08
CA THR A 163 -6.13 7.69 1.85
C THR A 163 -6.79 8.48 2.97
N ILE A 164 -7.89 7.98 3.55
CA ILE A 164 -8.50 8.55 4.77
C ILE A 164 -7.47 8.54 5.91
N ALA A 165 -6.83 7.42 6.16
CA ALA A 165 -5.85 7.31 7.23
C ALA A 165 -4.65 8.25 7.04
N TYR A 166 -4.23 8.53 5.79
CA TYR A 166 -3.20 9.53 5.52
C TYR A 166 -3.64 10.96 5.88
N VAL A 167 -4.90 11.33 5.62
CA VAL A 167 -5.43 12.65 6.02
C VAL A 167 -5.47 12.76 7.55
N ILE A 168 -5.93 11.71 8.24
CA ILE A 168 -5.92 11.65 9.72
C ILE A 168 -4.48 11.81 10.23
N SER A 169 -3.54 11.05 9.67
CA SER A 169 -2.12 11.10 10.06
C SER A 169 -1.51 12.50 9.90
N VAL A 170 -1.89 13.25 8.86
CA VAL A 170 -1.45 14.65 8.71
C VAL A 170 -2.02 15.51 9.84
N GLY A 171 -3.27 15.30 10.23
CA GLY A 171 -3.84 15.91 11.43
C GLY A 171 -3.05 15.57 12.71
N ASP A 172 -2.65 14.31 12.87
CA ASP A 172 -1.87 13.83 14.01
C ASP A 172 -0.43 14.38 14.05
N ILE A 173 0.14 14.72 12.88
CA ILE A 173 1.42 15.46 12.80
C ILE A 173 1.22 16.91 13.26
N LEU A 174 0.15 17.55 12.80
CA LEU A 174 -0.10 18.98 13.06
C LEU A 174 -0.49 19.25 14.51
N GLU A 175 -1.27 18.36 15.13
CA GLU A 175 -1.76 18.54 16.51
C GLU A 175 -0.64 18.86 17.52
N PRO A 176 0.37 18.01 17.72
CA PRO A 176 1.42 18.26 18.71
C PRO A 176 2.31 19.45 18.33
N ILE A 177 2.47 19.75 17.04
CA ILE A 177 3.17 20.97 16.59
C ILE A 177 2.41 22.21 17.04
N LEU A 178 1.09 22.27 16.80
CA LEU A 178 0.24 23.43 17.12
C LEU A 178 0.01 23.62 18.63
N MET A 179 -0.05 22.51 19.37
CA MET A 179 -0.23 22.56 20.83
C MET A 179 1.02 23.08 21.54
N ASN A 180 2.22 22.77 21.03
CA ASN A 180 3.49 23.06 21.70
C ASN A 180 4.27 24.25 21.13
N ALA A 181 3.98 24.68 19.90
CA ALA A 181 4.65 25.84 19.31
C ALA A 181 4.27 27.14 20.04
N SER A 182 5.30 27.95 20.34
CA SER A 182 5.13 29.30 20.88
C SER A 182 4.54 30.22 19.79
N GLY A 183 3.59 31.06 20.17
CA GLY A 183 2.95 32.00 19.24
C GLY A 183 1.84 31.42 18.36
N THR A 184 1.48 30.14 18.48
CA THR A 184 0.33 29.60 17.75
C THR A 184 -0.98 30.28 18.16
N PRO A 185 -1.74 30.88 17.22
CA PRO A 185 -3.03 31.48 17.50
C PRO A 185 -3.99 30.50 18.20
N GLN A 186 -4.75 30.97 19.17
CA GLN A 186 -5.67 30.13 19.96
C GLN A 186 -6.69 29.40 19.08
N PHE A 187 -7.10 29.99 17.96
CA PHE A 187 -7.99 29.35 16.98
C PHE A 187 -7.38 28.07 16.41
N LEU A 188 -6.10 28.08 16.01
CA LEU A 188 -5.42 26.91 15.44
C LEU A 188 -5.20 25.78 16.46
N ARG A 189 -5.25 26.09 17.76
CA ARG A 189 -5.19 25.05 18.82
C ARG A 189 -6.51 24.33 19.03
N ARG A 190 -7.64 24.96 18.68
CA ARG A 190 -8.98 24.35 18.76
C ARG A 190 -9.17 23.35 17.62
N THR A 191 -10.03 22.35 17.83
CA THR A 191 -10.35 21.31 16.85
C THR A 191 -10.78 21.87 15.49
N ALA A 192 -11.57 22.95 15.48
CA ALA A 192 -11.99 23.61 14.24
C ALA A 192 -10.80 24.21 13.45
N GLY A 193 -9.89 24.91 14.12
CA GLY A 193 -8.71 25.49 13.47
C GLY A 193 -7.70 24.43 13.03
N ARG A 194 -7.54 23.35 13.80
CA ARG A 194 -6.74 22.18 13.40
C ARG A 194 -7.30 21.53 12.14
N ARG A 195 -8.61 21.26 12.09
CA ARG A 195 -9.28 20.72 10.90
C ARG A 195 -9.10 21.63 9.68
N LEU A 196 -9.22 22.95 9.86
CA LEU A 196 -8.96 23.92 8.80
C LEU A 196 -7.51 23.85 8.30
N LEU A 197 -6.53 23.75 9.20
CA LEU A 197 -5.13 23.64 8.81
C LEU A 197 -4.83 22.31 8.12
N THR A 198 -5.36 21.20 8.61
CA THR A 198 -5.25 19.89 7.94
C THR A 198 -5.84 19.96 6.52
N ALA A 199 -7.00 20.60 6.35
CA ALA A 199 -7.59 20.83 5.03
C ALA A 199 -6.71 21.73 4.14
N ALA A 200 -6.09 22.77 4.70
CA ALA A 200 -5.18 23.64 3.96
C ALA A 200 -3.90 22.90 3.52
N VAL A 201 -3.29 22.13 4.42
CA VAL A 201 -2.12 21.30 4.11
C VAL A 201 -2.46 20.25 3.05
N TRP A 202 -3.62 19.60 3.17
CA TRP A 202 -4.11 18.69 2.14
C TRP A 202 -4.30 19.40 0.79
N ALA A 203 -4.91 20.58 0.76
CA ALA A 203 -5.19 21.32 -0.47
C ALA A 203 -3.92 21.80 -1.18
N VAL A 204 -2.89 22.15 -0.41
CA VAL A 204 -1.62 22.68 -0.93
C VAL A 204 -0.59 21.58 -1.24
N LEU A 205 -0.52 20.52 -0.43
CA LEU A 205 0.52 19.50 -0.53
C LEU A 205 0.04 18.14 -1.06
N MET A 206 -1.23 17.76 -0.83
CA MET A 206 -1.71 16.42 -1.16
C MET A 206 -2.56 16.40 -2.44
N LEU A 207 -3.50 17.34 -2.58
CA LEU A 207 -4.38 17.45 -3.73
C LEU A 207 -3.60 17.70 -5.05
N PRO A 208 -2.60 18.61 -5.13
CA PRO A 208 -1.92 18.88 -6.41
C PRO A 208 -1.13 17.67 -6.93
N LEU A 209 -0.74 16.75 -6.05
CA LEU A 209 -0.03 15.53 -6.41
C LEU A 209 -0.93 14.50 -7.11
N VAL A 210 -2.25 14.58 -6.93
CA VAL A 210 -3.22 13.64 -7.53
C VAL A 210 -3.89 14.15 -8.81
N LEU A 211 -3.76 15.45 -9.10
CA LEU A 211 -4.33 16.09 -10.29
C LEU A 211 -3.70 15.64 -11.63
N PRO A 212 -2.39 15.31 -11.72
CA PRO A 212 -1.81 14.85 -12.98
C PRO A 212 -2.26 13.43 -13.34
N LYS A 213 -2.64 13.21 -14.61
CA LYS A 213 -3.08 11.89 -15.10
C LYS A 213 -2.00 10.80 -15.03
N LYS A 214 -0.75 11.17 -15.33
CA LYS A 214 0.43 10.27 -15.36
C LYS A 214 1.50 10.83 -14.44
N VAL A 215 2.08 9.99 -13.57
CA VAL A 215 3.14 10.43 -12.65
C VAL A 215 4.36 9.52 -12.74
N ASN A 216 5.26 9.81 -13.68
CA ASN A 216 6.53 9.08 -13.84
C ASN A 216 7.51 9.29 -12.66
N SER A 217 7.31 10.33 -11.85
CA SER A 217 8.26 10.68 -10.79
C SER A 217 8.13 9.81 -9.52
N LEU A 218 7.02 9.06 -9.35
CA LEU A 218 6.73 8.34 -8.10
C LEU A 218 7.75 7.23 -7.78
N ARG A 219 8.41 6.65 -8.79
CA ARG A 219 9.47 5.62 -8.58
C ARG A 219 10.57 6.06 -7.60
N TYR A 220 11.01 7.31 -7.71
CA TYR A 220 12.05 7.86 -6.84
C TYR A 220 11.48 8.18 -5.46
N VAL A 221 10.21 8.57 -5.42
CA VAL A 221 9.48 8.90 -4.19
C VAL A 221 9.37 7.68 -3.28
N SER A 222 9.15 6.47 -3.80
CA SER A 222 9.13 5.23 -2.99
C SER A 222 10.43 4.98 -2.23
N THR A 223 11.59 5.27 -2.82
CA THR A 223 12.89 5.08 -2.15
C THR A 223 13.06 6.08 -1.00
N PHE A 224 12.78 7.36 -1.25
CA PHE A 224 12.84 8.38 -0.20
C PHE A 224 11.79 8.17 0.90
N ALA A 225 10.61 7.66 0.55
CA ALA A 225 9.55 7.34 1.51
C ALA A 225 10.04 6.33 2.57
N VAL A 226 10.69 5.24 2.16
CA VAL A 226 11.24 4.26 3.11
C VAL A 226 12.36 4.87 3.94
N ALA A 227 13.22 5.72 3.34
CA ALA A 227 14.28 6.41 4.09
C ALA A 227 13.74 7.33 5.21
N PHE A 228 12.66 8.07 4.96
CA PHE A 228 12.01 8.89 5.98
C PHE A 228 11.41 8.04 7.12
N VAL A 229 10.84 6.88 6.80
CA VAL A 229 10.34 5.99 7.84
C VAL A 229 11.48 5.36 8.64
N MET A 230 12.58 4.95 8.00
CA MET A 230 13.76 4.47 8.73
C MET A 230 14.28 5.53 9.71
N TYR A 231 14.35 6.80 9.29
CA TYR A 231 14.70 7.90 10.19
C TYR A 231 13.71 8.02 11.36
N PHE A 232 12.41 7.95 11.08
CA PHE A 232 11.38 8.00 12.11
C PHE A 232 11.54 6.86 13.12
N VAL A 233 11.79 5.63 12.68
CA VAL A 233 12.03 4.48 13.56
C VAL A 233 13.30 4.64 14.39
N ILE A 234 14.39 5.15 13.80
CA ILE A 234 15.63 5.47 14.53
C ILE A 234 15.35 6.53 15.61
N MET A 235 14.55 7.54 15.30
CA MET A 235 14.13 8.55 16.27
C MET A 235 13.36 7.92 17.43
N LEU A 236 12.40 7.01 17.18
CA LEU A 236 11.69 6.28 18.24
C LEU A 236 12.65 5.50 19.14
N VAL A 237 13.63 4.80 18.55
CA VAL A 237 14.64 4.03 19.29
C VAL A 237 15.47 4.94 20.20
N ILE A 238 15.98 6.05 19.67
CA ILE A 238 16.80 7.01 20.43
C ILE A 238 15.99 7.64 21.56
N GLN A 239 14.75 8.08 21.32
CA GLN A 239 13.95 8.71 22.36
C GLN A 239 13.56 7.73 23.47
N SER A 240 13.21 6.50 23.10
CA SER A 240 12.86 5.45 24.05
C SER A 240 14.06 5.09 24.93
N ALA A 241 15.26 4.97 24.34
CA ALA A 241 16.51 4.74 25.06
C ALA A 241 16.90 5.90 25.99
N ARG A 242 16.73 7.16 25.54
CA ARG A 242 17.00 8.36 26.36
C ARG A 242 16.07 8.49 27.56
N ASN A 243 14.83 8.04 27.42
CA ASN A 243 13.84 8.03 28.49
C ASN A 243 13.99 6.83 29.46
N GLY A 244 15.11 6.10 29.39
CA GLY A 244 15.49 5.07 30.38
C GLY A 244 14.69 3.76 30.30
N LEU A 245 13.79 3.60 29.33
CA LEU A 245 12.95 2.40 29.17
C LEU A 245 12.14 2.03 30.44
N GLY A 246 11.79 3.01 31.29
CA GLY A 246 11.24 2.79 32.63
C GLY A 246 9.97 1.92 32.68
N ASN A 247 9.11 1.98 31.66
CA ASN A 247 7.90 1.14 31.67
C ASN A 247 8.18 -0.37 31.49
N LEU A 248 9.41 -0.79 31.15
CA LEU A 248 9.81 -2.20 31.23
C LEU A 248 9.87 -2.71 32.67
N TYR A 249 10.19 -1.83 33.62
CA TYR A 249 10.34 -2.16 35.04
C TYR A 249 9.07 -1.90 35.86
N GLY A 250 7.99 -1.43 35.20
CA GLY A 250 6.72 -1.14 35.87
C GLY A 250 6.67 0.25 36.52
N ASP A 251 7.64 1.12 36.28
CA ASP A 251 7.73 2.45 36.90
C ASP A 251 6.69 3.48 36.36
N GLY A 252 5.88 3.10 35.36
CA GLY A 252 4.90 3.96 34.72
C GLY A 252 3.49 3.88 35.31
N GLU A 253 2.71 4.96 35.17
CA GLU A 253 1.30 5.02 35.60
C GLU A 253 0.40 3.98 34.90
N ASP A 254 0.72 3.62 33.66
CA ASP A 254 0.01 2.58 32.89
C ASP A 254 1.09 1.71 32.22
N PRO A 255 1.62 0.69 32.93
CA PRO A 255 2.77 -0.07 32.47
C PRO A 255 2.43 -0.94 31.25
N ILE A 256 3.47 -1.47 30.62
CA ILE A 256 3.35 -2.33 29.44
C ILE A 256 2.60 -3.60 29.80
N ARG A 257 1.63 -3.99 28.96
CA ARG A 257 0.94 -5.27 29.06
C ARG A 257 1.63 -6.27 28.14
N LEU A 258 2.08 -7.40 28.68
CA LEU A 258 2.72 -8.46 27.88
C LEU A 258 1.69 -9.28 27.10
N PHE A 259 0.59 -9.62 27.77
CA PHE A 259 -0.56 -10.33 27.22
C PHE A 259 -1.83 -9.62 27.68
N ASN A 260 -2.76 -9.40 26.77
CA ASN A 260 -4.12 -9.01 27.13
C ASN A 260 -5.04 -10.24 27.01
N THR A 261 -6.17 -10.23 27.72
CA THR A 261 -7.13 -11.35 27.76
C THR A 261 -8.49 -10.95 27.21
N GLY A 262 -9.28 -11.93 26.77
CA GLY A 262 -10.59 -11.68 26.18
C GLY A 262 -10.51 -11.01 24.81
N ASN A 263 -11.58 -10.32 24.42
CA ASN A 263 -11.71 -9.72 23.08
C ASN A 263 -10.64 -8.67 22.79
N ALA A 264 -10.20 -7.92 23.82
CA ALA A 264 -9.19 -6.88 23.70
C ALA A 264 -7.88 -7.39 23.06
N ALA A 265 -7.51 -8.65 23.29
CA ALA A 265 -6.33 -9.30 22.70
C ALA A 265 -6.34 -9.35 21.17
N ILE A 266 -7.50 -9.17 20.55
CA ILE A 266 -7.75 -9.27 19.11
C ILE A 266 -7.96 -7.87 18.48
N HIS A 267 -8.18 -6.82 19.27
CA HIS A 267 -8.49 -5.47 18.75
C HIS A 267 -7.37 -4.92 17.84
N GLY A 268 -6.11 -5.29 18.10
CA GLY A 268 -4.98 -4.88 17.26
C GLY A 268 -4.83 -5.66 15.95
N LEU A 269 -5.52 -6.79 15.77
CA LEU A 269 -5.30 -7.73 14.65
C LEU A 269 -5.44 -7.05 13.29
N GLY A 270 -6.51 -6.25 13.10
CA GLY A 270 -6.73 -5.52 11.86
C GLY A 270 -5.60 -4.55 11.53
N VAL A 271 -5.09 -3.82 12.52
CA VAL A 271 -3.98 -2.86 12.34
C VAL A 271 -2.69 -3.57 11.91
N PHE A 272 -2.40 -4.73 12.49
CA PHE A 272 -1.25 -5.55 12.07
C PHE A 272 -1.43 -6.08 10.64
N MET A 273 -2.63 -6.54 10.28
CA MET A 273 -2.94 -7.01 8.92
C MET A 273 -2.83 -5.90 7.88
N PHE A 274 -3.33 -4.68 8.20
CA PHE A 274 -3.17 -3.50 7.35
C PHE A 274 -1.70 -3.18 7.08
N SER A 275 -0.85 -3.30 8.10
CA SER A 275 0.56 -2.90 8.02
C SER A 275 1.40 -3.77 7.07
N PHE A 276 0.96 -5.00 6.77
CA PHE A 276 1.64 -5.90 5.83
C PHE A 276 0.93 -6.04 4.48
N LEU A 277 0.02 -5.12 4.17
CA LEU A 277 -0.75 -5.14 2.94
C LEU A 277 0.04 -4.52 1.76
N CYS A 278 0.64 -5.35 0.91
CA CYS A 278 1.33 -4.92 -0.32
C CYS A 278 0.89 -5.63 -1.60
N GLN A 279 0.06 -6.66 -1.48
CA GLN A 279 -0.46 -7.49 -2.57
C GLN A 279 -1.23 -6.65 -3.59
N ILE A 280 -1.76 -5.49 -3.17
CA ILE A 280 -2.46 -4.56 -4.04
C ILE A 280 -1.62 -4.04 -5.22
N ASN A 281 -0.29 -3.95 -5.07
CA ASN A 281 0.63 -3.44 -6.11
C ASN A 281 1.60 -4.52 -6.62
N CYS A 282 1.38 -5.78 -6.25
CA CYS A 282 2.34 -6.84 -6.50
C CYS A 282 2.43 -7.23 -7.98
N TYR A 283 1.34 -7.06 -8.74
CA TYR A 283 1.29 -7.31 -10.18
C TYR A 283 2.16 -6.30 -10.92
N GLU A 284 1.98 -5.02 -10.62
CA GLU A 284 2.76 -3.93 -11.19
C GLU A 284 4.25 -4.16 -10.93
N VAL A 285 4.62 -4.50 -9.69
CA VAL A 285 6.02 -4.81 -9.34
C VAL A 285 6.53 -6.03 -10.11
N TYR A 286 5.76 -7.12 -10.21
CA TYR A 286 6.18 -8.34 -10.90
C TYR A 286 6.44 -8.11 -12.39
N TRP A 287 5.54 -7.40 -13.06
CA TRP A 287 5.60 -7.16 -14.50
C TRP A 287 6.64 -6.10 -14.90
N GLU A 288 7.04 -5.22 -13.98
CA GLU A 288 8.13 -4.24 -14.18
C GLU A 288 9.54 -4.79 -13.89
N MET A 289 9.67 -6.01 -13.35
CA MET A 289 10.97 -6.62 -13.04
C MET A 289 11.80 -6.90 -14.30
N LYS A 290 13.07 -6.47 -14.30
CA LYS A 290 14.02 -6.76 -15.38
C LYS A 290 14.30 -8.25 -15.55
N LYS A 291 14.54 -8.95 -14.43
CA LYS A 291 14.77 -10.41 -14.39
C LYS A 291 13.55 -11.09 -13.81
N ARG A 292 12.45 -11.10 -14.57
CA ARG A 292 11.17 -11.68 -14.13
C ARG A 292 11.27 -13.20 -14.01
N SER A 293 10.98 -13.70 -12.81
CA SER A 293 10.73 -15.10 -12.50
C SER A 293 10.08 -15.18 -11.12
N VAL A 294 9.33 -16.25 -10.85
CA VAL A 294 8.77 -16.49 -9.51
C VAL A 294 9.85 -16.50 -8.44
N LYS A 295 11.00 -17.12 -8.71
CA LYS A 295 12.12 -17.20 -7.76
C LYS A 295 12.62 -15.80 -7.38
N ASN A 296 12.92 -14.96 -8.36
CA ASN A 296 13.42 -13.60 -8.10
C ASN A 296 12.36 -12.76 -7.39
N PHE A 297 11.11 -12.85 -7.82
CA PHE A 297 10.02 -12.11 -7.19
C PHE A 297 9.81 -12.50 -5.73
N THR A 298 9.91 -13.80 -5.43
CA THR A 298 9.82 -14.31 -4.06
C THR A 298 10.97 -13.80 -3.19
N ILE A 299 12.21 -13.80 -3.71
CA ILE A 299 13.37 -13.26 -2.99
C ILE A 299 13.18 -11.76 -2.73
N TYR A 300 12.78 -10.98 -3.72
CA TYR A 300 12.62 -9.52 -3.58
C TYR A 300 11.48 -9.19 -2.61
N SER A 301 10.37 -9.91 -2.71
CA SER A 301 9.23 -9.79 -1.79
C SER A 301 9.63 -10.16 -0.36
N THR A 302 10.41 -11.24 -0.19
CA THR A 302 10.90 -11.66 1.13
C THR A 302 11.78 -10.61 1.77
N ILE A 303 12.75 -10.04 1.02
CA ILE A 303 13.60 -8.96 1.53
C ILE A 303 12.76 -7.74 1.94
N ALA A 304 11.77 -7.37 1.13
CA ALA A 304 10.87 -6.26 1.45
C ALA A 304 10.08 -6.52 2.74
N MET A 305 9.49 -7.72 2.88
CA MET A 305 8.70 -8.07 4.07
C MET A 305 9.55 -8.17 5.34
N ILE A 306 10.77 -8.70 5.26
CA ILE A 306 11.71 -8.75 6.40
C ILE A 306 12.14 -7.33 6.82
N LEU A 307 12.40 -6.43 5.86
CA LEU A 307 12.67 -5.02 6.16
C LEU A 307 11.49 -4.37 6.90
N CYS A 308 10.27 -4.58 6.42
CA CYS A 308 9.05 -4.07 7.08
C CYS A 308 8.91 -4.65 8.49
N LEU A 309 9.11 -5.96 8.66
CA LEU A 309 9.04 -6.63 9.95
C LEU A 309 10.03 -6.03 10.96
N ILE A 310 11.28 -5.80 10.57
CA ILE A 310 12.28 -5.20 11.47
C ILE A 310 11.82 -3.81 11.90
N LEU A 311 11.40 -2.96 10.96
CA LEU A 311 10.91 -1.62 11.28
C LEU A 311 9.70 -1.67 12.22
N TYR A 312 8.78 -2.60 12.01
CA TYR A 312 7.58 -2.75 12.83
C TYR A 312 7.87 -3.30 14.22
N ILE A 313 8.77 -4.28 14.36
CA ILE A 313 9.21 -4.76 15.67
C ILE A 313 9.86 -3.62 16.45
N MET A 314 10.74 -2.84 15.82
CA MET A 314 11.38 -1.69 16.47
C MET A 314 10.34 -0.63 16.87
N THR A 315 9.39 -0.29 16.00
CA THR A 315 8.32 0.66 16.32
C THR A 315 7.43 0.17 17.46
N VAL A 316 6.98 -1.09 17.42
CA VAL A 316 6.16 -1.67 18.49
C VAL A 316 6.94 -1.69 19.79
N PHE A 317 8.17 -2.21 19.78
CA PHE A 317 8.97 -2.32 20.99
C PHE A 317 9.25 -0.94 21.58
N PHE A 318 9.99 -0.08 20.87
CA PHE A 318 10.43 1.19 21.44
C PHE A 318 9.29 2.20 21.62
N GLY A 319 8.31 2.20 20.70
CA GLY A 319 7.13 3.06 20.79
C GLY A 319 6.20 2.66 21.94
N TYR A 320 5.91 1.36 22.12
CA TYR A 320 5.05 0.92 23.23
C TYR A 320 5.79 0.96 24.57
N VAL A 321 7.08 0.58 24.60
CA VAL A 321 7.89 0.65 25.83
C VAL A 321 8.00 2.07 26.35
N GLN A 322 8.13 3.07 25.49
CA GLN A 322 8.29 4.44 25.96
C GLN A 322 7.02 5.00 26.64
N PHE A 323 5.83 4.63 26.18
CA PHE A 323 4.57 5.25 26.64
C PHE A 323 3.65 4.33 27.44
N GLY A 324 3.89 3.01 27.41
CA GLY A 324 3.02 2.04 28.07
C GLY A 324 1.57 2.16 27.58
N GLY A 325 0.61 1.95 28.47
CA GLY A 325 -0.82 1.97 28.16
C GLY A 325 -1.39 3.33 27.71
N LYS A 326 -0.60 4.39 27.75
CA LYS A 326 -0.99 5.73 27.27
C LYS A 326 -1.12 5.81 25.75
N VAL A 327 -0.45 4.94 24.99
CA VAL A 327 -0.55 4.93 23.52
C VAL A 327 -1.85 4.24 23.08
N LYS A 328 -2.88 5.04 22.79
CA LYS A 328 -4.21 4.57 22.36
C LYS A 328 -4.56 4.93 20.91
N ASN A 329 -3.81 5.85 20.31
CA ASN A 329 -4.01 6.35 18.96
C ASN A 329 -2.64 6.37 18.24
N SER A 330 -2.50 7.18 17.20
CA SER A 330 -1.22 7.38 16.51
C SER A 330 -0.09 7.72 17.47
N ILE A 331 1.04 7.03 17.31
CA ILE A 331 2.28 7.29 18.08
C ILE A 331 2.78 8.74 17.93
N LEU A 332 2.38 9.43 16.85
CA LEU A 332 2.71 10.84 16.60
C LEU A 332 2.06 11.79 17.61
N LEU A 333 0.99 11.39 18.28
CA LEU A 333 0.36 12.24 19.30
C LEU A 333 1.12 12.20 20.63
N MET A 334 2.08 11.26 20.79
CA MET A 334 2.77 11.03 22.06
C MET A 334 4.07 11.83 22.21
N TYR A 335 4.64 12.36 21.12
CA TYR A 335 5.87 13.17 21.18
C TYR A 335 5.57 14.66 21.00
N ASN A 336 6.42 15.49 21.60
CA ASN A 336 6.47 16.92 21.34
C ASN A 336 7.58 17.20 20.29
N PRO A 337 7.22 17.48 19.02
CA PRO A 337 8.21 17.72 17.99
C PRO A 337 8.92 19.07 18.12
N VAL A 338 8.36 20.02 18.86
CA VAL A 338 8.88 21.40 18.94
C VAL A 338 10.11 21.49 19.85
N THR A 339 10.25 20.59 20.81
CA THR A 339 11.34 20.63 21.80
C THR A 339 12.66 20.10 21.25
N GLU A 340 12.62 19.14 20.33
CA GLU A 340 13.82 18.46 19.83
C GLU A 340 13.88 18.50 18.29
N PRO A 341 14.95 19.06 17.68
CA PRO A 341 15.09 19.13 16.22
C PRO A 341 15.02 17.77 15.52
N MET A 342 15.49 16.71 16.18
CA MET A 342 15.44 15.33 15.66
C MET A 342 13.99 14.85 15.49
N VAL A 343 13.14 15.11 16.49
CA VAL A 343 11.73 14.72 16.45
C VAL A 343 11.02 15.54 15.35
N MET A 344 11.28 16.84 15.26
CA MET A 344 10.74 17.68 14.19
C MET A 344 11.11 17.17 12.78
N ALA A 345 12.38 16.79 12.58
CA ALA A 345 12.84 16.23 11.31
C ALA A 345 12.12 14.90 10.98
N GLY A 346 11.83 14.07 12.00
CA GLY A 346 11.06 12.85 11.84
C GLY A 346 9.62 13.11 11.40
N TYR A 347 8.98 14.12 11.98
CA TYR A 347 7.63 14.54 11.63
C TYR A 347 7.57 15.12 10.22
N ALA A 348 8.55 15.94 9.84
CA ALA A 348 8.66 16.47 8.49
C ALA A 348 8.87 15.35 7.46
N GLY A 349 9.73 14.37 7.76
CA GLY A 349 9.95 13.20 6.90
C GLY A 349 8.68 12.35 6.75
N MET A 350 7.97 12.10 7.85
CA MET A 350 6.68 11.40 7.83
C MET A 350 5.62 12.16 7.02
N LEU A 351 5.54 13.49 7.14
CA LEU A 351 4.63 14.32 6.36
C LEU A 351 4.88 14.15 4.85
N VAL A 352 6.14 14.28 4.41
CA VAL A 352 6.52 14.08 2.99
C VAL A 352 6.14 12.68 2.52
N LYS A 353 6.44 11.67 3.33
CA LYS A 353 6.11 10.28 3.03
C LYS A 353 4.60 10.04 2.94
N LEU A 354 3.79 10.66 3.80
CA LEU A 354 2.33 10.54 3.78
C LEU A 354 1.73 11.21 2.55
N CYS A 355 2.22 12.38 2.14
CA CYS A 355 1.79 13.04 0.91
C CYS A 355 2.04 12.16 -0.33
N ALA A 356 3.22 11.53 -0.38
CA ALA A 356 3.56 10.59 -1.44
C ALA A 356 2.66 9.35 -1.46
N ALA A 357 2.44 8.74 -0.30
CA ALA A 357 1.61 7.56 -0.16
C ALA A 357 0.14 7.86 -0.49
N TYR A 358 -0.35 9.04 -0.09
CA TYR A 358 -1.68 9.54 -0.47
C TYR A 358 -1.82 9.68 -1.98
N ALA A 359 -0.82 10.25 -2.65
CA ALA A 359 -0.86 10.38 -4.09
C ALA A 359 -1.01 9.00 -4.77
N LEU A 360 -0.16 8.04 -4.39
CA LEU A 360 -0.18 6.70 -4.96
C LEU A 360 -1.53 5.98 -4.73
N GLN A 361 -2.03 6.00 -3.49
CA GLN A 361 -3.28 5.31 -3.16
C GLN A 361 -4.52 6.01 -3.74
N THR A 362 -4.52 7.35 -3.84
CA THR A 362 -5.62 8.06 -4.50
C THR A 362 -5.67 7.76 -5.99
N MET A 363 -4.51 7.59 -6.65
CA MET A 363 -4.47 7.13 -8.05
C MET A 363 -5.06 5.72 -8.21
N ALA A 364 -4.75 4.81 -7.29
CA ALA A 364 -5.32 3.46 -7.29
C ALA A 364 -6.85 3.50 -7.10
N CYS A 365 -7.32 4.29 -6.13
CA CYS A 365 -8.74 4.53 -5.88
C CYS A 365 -9.45 5.10 -7.12
N ARG A 366 -8.87 6.13 -7.75
CA ARG A 366 -9.36 6.73 -8.99
C ARG A 366 -9.46 5.71 -10.12
N ASN A 367 -8.40 4.93 -10.36
CA ASN A 367 -8.37 3.95 -11.45
C ASN A 367 -9.45 2.87 -11.27
N ALA A 368 -9.69 2.43 -10.04
CA ALA A 368 -10.77 1.49 -9.74
C ALA A 368 -12.15 2.08 -10.03
N VAL A 369 -12.40 3.35 -9.66
CA VAL A 369 -13.65 4.06 -10.02
C VAL A 369 -13.81 4.15 -11.53
N TYR A 370 -12.76 4.52 -12.25
CA TYR A 370 -12.80 4.67 -13.70
C TYR A 370 -13.06 3.34 -14.41
N HIS A 371 -12.50 2.24 -13.91
CA HIS A 371 -12.80 0.90 -14.39
C HIS A 371 -14.30 0.57 -14.25
N CYS A 372 -14.91 0.87 -13.10
CA CYS A 372 -16.35 0.64 -12.88
C CYS A 372 -17.26 1.47 -13.80
N ILE A 373 -16.86 2.72 -14.13
CA ILE A 373 -17.63 3.62 -15.00
C ILE A 373 -17.25 3.44 -16.49
N SER A 374 -16.37 2.47 -16.81
CA SER A 374 -15.84 2.25 -18.17
C SER A 374 -15.20 3.50 -18.78
N TRP A 375 -14.49 4.27 -17.96
CA TRP A 375 -13.73 5.43 -18.37
C TRP A 375 -12.24 5.10 -18.51
N GLU A 376 -11.63 5.55 -19.59
CA GLU A 376 -10.19 5.41 -19.81
C GLU A 376 -9.46 6.72 -19.48
N VAL A 377 -8.44 6.66 -18.62
CA VAL A 377 -7.67 7.85 -18.16
C VAL A 377 -7.09 8.64 -19.34
N GLU A 378 -6.63 7.93 -20.37
CA GLU A 378 -5.93 8.51 -21.52
C GLU A 378 -6.87 9.33 -22.41
N THR A 379 -8.07 8.84 -22.68
CA THR A 379 -9.06 9.48 -23.57
C THR A 379 -9.97 10.48 -22.85
N LEU A 380 -10.08 10.40 -21.52
CA LEU A 380 -10.92 11.29 -20.71
C LEU A 380 -10.54 12.78 -20.87
N PRO A 381 -11.49 13.70 -21.11
CA PRO A 381 -11.22 15.14 -21.04
C PRO A 381 -10.70 15.57 -19.67
N TYR A 382 -9.74 16.52 -19.63
CA TYR A 382 -9.11 16.98 -18.38
C TYR A 382 -10.11 17.54 -17.37
N TRP A 383 -11.14 18.26 -17.80
CA TRP A 383 -12.15 18.82 -16.90
C TRP A 383 -12.94 17.72 -16.17
N LYS A 384 -13.35 16.65 -16.86
CA LYS A 384 -14.01 15.49 -16.23
C LYS A 384 -13.08 14.78 -15.25
N HIS A 385 -11.81 14.64 -15.63
CA HIS A 385 -10.78 14.08 -14.77
C HIS A 385 -10.63 14.88 -13.47
N PHE A 386 -10.50 16.20 -13.56
CA PHE A 386 -10.36 17.07 -12.39
C PHE A 386 -11.60 17.01 -11.49
N ILE A 387 -12.81 17.09 -12.05
CA ILE A 387 -14.04 16.99 -11.26
C ILE A 387 -14.06 15.66 -10.48
N ALA A 388 -13.78 14.54 -11.15
CA ALA A 388 -13.80 13.23 -10.50
C ALA A 388 -12.74 13.10 -9.38
N VAL A 389 -11.51 13.56 -9.63
CA VAL A 389 -10.42 13.51 -8.64
C VAL A 389 -10.70 14.44 -7.46
N ILE A 390 -11.16 15.67 -7.71
CA ILE A 390 -11.50 16.64 -6.67
C ILE A 390 -12.67 16.13 -5.84
N ALA A 391 -13.72 15.60 -6.47
CA ALA A 391 -14.88 15.04 -5.77
C ALA A 391 -14.46 13.87 -4.86
N LEU A 392 -13.73 12.89 -5.40
CA LEU A 392 -13.22 11.75 -4.63
C LEU A 392 -12.34 12.21 -3.46
N SER A 393 -11.38 13.10 -3.74
CA SER A 393 -10.44 13.57 -2.73
C SER A 393 -11.14 14.43 -1.65
N THR A 394 -12.20 15.16 -2.00
CA THR A 394 -13.00 15.92 -1.04
C THR A 394 -13.77 14.99 -0.10
N VAL A 395 -14.34 13.89 -0.62
CA VAL A 395 -15.00 12.89 0.23
C VAL A 395 -13.98 12.27 1.20
N VAL A 396 -12.79 11.90 0.72
CA VAL A 396 -11.70 11.39 1.57
C VAL A 396 -11.29 12.40 2.64
N LEU A 397 -11.17 13.68 2.28
CA LEU A 397 -10.86 14.76 3.22
C LEU A 397 -11.92 14.85 4.31
N LEU A 398 -13.22 14.88 3.95
CA LEU A 398 -14.30 14.97 4.92
C LEU A 398 -14.27 13.78 5.88
N CYS A 399 -14.14 12.54 5.37
CA CYS A 399 -13.99 11.37 6.23
C CYS A 399 -12.78 11.52 7.18
N GLY A 400 -11.60 11.91 6.66
CA GLY A 400 -10.39 12.06 7.47
C GLY A 400 -10.44 13.19 8.51
N LEU A 401 -11.27 14.22 8.31
CA LEU A 401 -11.44 15.31 9.29
C LEU A 401 -12.39 14.95 10.44
N PHE A 402 -13.33 14.04 10.20
CA PHE A 402 -14.39 13.71 11.16
C PHE A 402 -14.20 12.38 11.87
N ILE A 403 -13.32 11.49 11.39
CA ILE A 403 -12.93 10.26 12.09
C ILE A 403 -11.83 10.59 13.12
N PRO A 404 -12.06 10.43 14.43
CA PRO A 404 -11.11 10.86 15.47
C PRO A 404 -9.98 9.88 15.75
N ASN A 405 -10.18 8.59 15.46
CA ASN A 405 -9.20 7.54 15.76
C ASN A 405 -8.71 6.89 14.46
N ILE A 406 -7.41 6.97 14.21
CA ILE A 406 -6.80 6.36 13.03
C ILE A 406 -6.86 4.83 13.08
N ASN A 407 -6.82 4.24 14.28
CA ASN A 407 -6.85 2.80 14.46
C ASN A 407 -8.19 2.19 14.11
N THR A 408 -9.29 2.94 14.20
CA THR A 408 -10.59 2.49 13.67
C THR A 408 -10.50 2.23 12.16
N VAL A 409 -9.86 3.14 11.42
CA VAL A 409 -9.68 2.99 9.97
C VAL A 409 -8.72 1.83 9.68
N PHE A 410 -7.58 1.77 10.36
CA PHE A 410 -6.61 0.69 10.17
C PHE A 410 -7.16 -0.69 10.56
N GLY A 411 -7.91 -0.77 11.65
CA GLY A 411 -8.52 -2.00 12.15
C GLY A 411 -9.54 -2.53 11.15
N LEU A 412 -10.52 -1.69 10.77
CA LEU A 412 -11.60 -2.11 9.88
C LEU A 412 -11.09 -2.43 8.46
N VAL A 413 -10.31 -1.53 7.87
CA VAL A 413 -9.76 -1.71 6.52
C VAL A 413 -8.75 -2.85 6.52
N GLY A 414 -7.93 -2.97 7.56
CA GLY A 414 -6.95 -4.04 7.70
C GLY A 414 -7.56 -5.42 7.86
N ALA A 415 -8.63 -5.55 8.66
CA ALA A 415 -9.32 -6.82 8.84
C ALA A 415 -10.00 -7.27 7.53
N ILE A 416 -10.80 -6.39 6.93
CA ILE A 416 -11.55 -6.71 5.71
C ILE A 416 -10.61 -6.83 4.52
N CYS A 417 -9.95 -5.74 4.14
CA CYS A 417 -9.12 -5.70 2.93
C CYS A 417 -7.83 -6.48 3.11
N GLY A 418 -7.20 -6.44 4.28
CA GLY A 418 -6.01 -7.25 4.54
C GLY A 418 -6.32 -8.74 4.49
N GLY A 419 -7.45 -9.17 5.08
CA GLY A 419 -7.86 -10.56 5.02
C GLY A 419 -8.17 -11.03 3.60
N PHE A 420 -8.88 -10.23 2.81
CA PHE A 420 -9.18 -10.57 1.43
C PHE A 420 -7.95 -10.51 0.50
N LEU A 421 -7.25 -9.37 0.45
CA LEU A 421 -6.18 -9.13 -0.53
C LEU A 421 -4.88 -9.86 -0.18
N SER A 422 -4.54 -9.97 1.11
CA SER A 422 -3.32 -10.65 1.53
C SER A 422 -3.49 -12.15 1.65
N PHE A 423 -4.66 -12.64 2.09
CA PHE A 423 -4.82 -14.04 2.47
C PHE A 423 -5.81 -14.79 1.57
N VAL A 424 -7.10 -14.41 1.57
CA VAL A 424 -8.16 -15.17 0.88
C VAL A 424 -7.97 -15.20 -0.64
N PHE A 425 -7.81 -14.04 -1.30
CA PHE A 425 -7.68 -14.02 -2.76
C PHE A 425 -6.42 -14.70 -3.27
N PRO A 426 -5.22 -14.48 -2.69
CA PRO A 426 -4.03 -15.25 -3.09
C PRO A 426 -4.23 -16.76 -2.97
N ALA A 427 -4.86 -17.21 -1.88
CA ALA A 427 -5.16 -18.63 -1.70
C ALA A 427 -6.14 -19.15 -2.76
N LEU A 428 -7.25 -18.45 -2.99
CA LEU A 428 -8.24 -18.83 -4.02
C LEU A 428 -7.61 -18.86 -5.41
N PHE A 429 -6.86 -17.85 -5.80
CA PHE A 429 -6.22 -17.81 -7.12
C PHE A 429 -5.27 -18.98 -7.30
N TYR A 430 -4.52 -19.36 -6.26
CA TYR A 430 -3.61 -20.50 -6.39
C TYR A 430 -4.37 -21.83 -6.50
N LEU A 431 -5.42 -22.04 -5.69
CA LEU A 431 -6.32 -23.20 -5.77
C LEU A 431 -6.96 -23.33 -7.17
N TYR A 432 -7.48 -22.24 -7.71
CA TYR A 432 -8.19 -22.23 -8.99
C TYR A 432 -7.28 -22.10 -10.22
N SER A 433 -5.96 -21.95 -10.03
CA SER A 433 -5.01 -21.87 -11.15
C SER A 433 -4.86 -23.18 -11.93
N GLY A 434 -5.53 -24.26 -11.53
CA GLY A 434 -5.52 -25.58 -12.19
C GLY A 434 -4.42 -26.51 -11.70
N ASN A 435 -4.54 -27.81 -12.00
CA ASN A 435 -3.66 -28.87 -11.49
C ASN A 435 -3.52 -28.87 -9.96
N TRP A 436 -4.59 -28.57 -9.21
CA TRP A 436 -4.56 -28.60 -7.75
C TRP A 436 -4.70 -30.04 -7.25
N THR A 437 -3.56 -30.70 -7.00
CA THR A 437 -3.50 -32.01 -6.34
C THR A 437 -2.31 -32.03 -5.39
N LEU A 438 -2.39 -32.79 -4.30
CA LEU A 438 -1.27 -32.91 -3.36
C LEU A 438 0.05 -33.32 -4.05
N ARG A 439 -0.05 -34.15 -5.11
CA ARG A 439 1.08 -34.62 -5.89
C ARG A 439 1.73 -33.54 -6.77
N SER A 440 0.95 -32.59 -7.27
CA SER A 440 1.45 -31.55 -8.18
C SER A 440 2.02 -30.34 -7.46
N VAL A 441 1.41 -29.91 -6.36
CA VAL A 441 1.88 -28.73 -5.58
C VAL A 441 2.83 -29.10 -4.44
N GLY A 442 2.75 -30.34 -3.96
CA GLY A 442 3.51 -30.81 -2.80
C GLY A 442 2.82 -30.48 -1.47
N LEU A 443 3.23 -31.19 -0.42
CA LEU A 443 2.59 -31.13 0.90
C LEU A 443 2.62 -29.74 1.52
N PHE A 444 3.75 -29.04 1.41
CA PHE A 444 3.92 -27.71 1.98
C PHE A 444 2.93 -26.71 1.38
N ASP A 445 2.91 -26.59 0.05
CA ASP A 445 2.02 -25.64 -0.63
C ASP A 445 0.55 -25.97 -0.41
N TYR A 446 0.20 -27.26 -0.38
CA TYR A 446 -1.15 -27.71 -0.08
C TYR A 446 -1.61 -27.23 1.30
N ILE A 447 -0.84 -27.53 2.36
CA ILE A 447 -1.19 -27.14 3.74
C ILE A 447 -1.15 -25.62 3.91
N ALA A 448 -0.09 -24.97 3.43
CA ALA A 448 0.11 -23.54 3.59
C ALA A 448 -1.00 -22.71 2.92
N THR A 449 -1.51 -23.16 1.77
CA THR A 449 -2.60 -22.44 1.08
C THR A 449 -3.93 -22.56 1.83
N TYR A 450 -4.27 -23.74 2.37
CA TYR A 450 -5.45 -23.87 3.22
C TYR A 450 -5.30 -23.10 4.53
N ALA A 451 -4.12 -23.13 5.15
CA ALA A 451 -3.84 -22.34 6.34
C ALA A 451 -3.98 -20.83 6.07
N LEU A 452 -3.48 -20.35 4.93
CA LEU A 452 -3.63 -18.96 4.48
C LEU A 452 -5.11 -18.61 4.30
N LEU A 453 -5.91 -19.46 3.65
CA LEU A 453 -7.35 -19.24 3.45
C LEU A 453 -8.10 -19.16 4.79
N ILE A 454 -7.86 -20.11 5.69
CA ILE A 454 -8.50 -20.16 7.01
C ILE A 454 -8.08 -18.96 7.85
N ALA A 455 -6.79 -18.61 7.89
CA ALA A 455 -6.29 -17.42 8.57
C ALA A 455 -6.90 -16.13 8.00
N GLY A 456 -7.12 -16.08 6.68
CA GLY A 456 -7.88 -15.03 5.99
C GLY A 456 -9.29 -14.86 6.53
N VAL A 457 -10.07 -15.95 6.58
CA VAL A 457 -11.44 -15.92 7.09
C VAL A 457 -11.48 -15.53 8.57
N ILE A 458 -10.59 -16.09 9.39
CA ILE A 458 -10.47 -15.73 10.82
C ILE A 458 -10.14 -14.24 10.97
N GLY A 459 -9.13 -13.75 10.23
CA GLY A 459 -8.73 -12.35 10.26
C GLY A 459 -9.85 -11.40 9.84
N ILE A 460 -10.64 -11.75 8.83
CA ILE A 460 -11.82 -10.97 8.41
C ILE A 460 -12.87 -10.97 9.52
N VAL A 461 -13.32 -12.14 9.99
CA VAL A 461 -14.43 -12.25 10.94
C VAL A 461 -14.05 -11.64 12.28
N PHE A 462 -13.00 -12.14 12.92
CA PHE A 462 -12.60 -11.69 14.25
C PHE A 462 -11.99 -10.29 14.24
N GLY A 463 -11.20 -9.96 13.22
CA GLY A 463 -10.63 -8.62 13.10
C GLY A 463 -11.70 -7.54 12.87
N THR A 464 -12.74 -7.83 12.08
CA THR A 464 -13.84 -6.87 11.84
C THR A 464 -14.69 -6.70 13.09
N VAL A 465 -15.07 -7.81 13.74
CA VAL A 465 -15.84 -7.76 15.00
C VAL A 465 -15.07 -7.00 16.08
N ALA A 466 -13.78 -7.30 16.25
CA ALA A 466 -12.92 -6.62 17.22
C ALA A 466 -12.75 -5.13 16.91
N SER A 467 -12.61 -4.75 15.63
CA SER A 467 -12.49 -3.34 15.24
C SER A 467 -13.78 -2.56 15.49
N ILE A 468 -14.94 -3.19 15.29
CA ILE A 468 -16.24 -2.58 15.59
C ILE A 468 -16.41 -2.43 17.11
N ASP A 469 -16.09 -3.48 17.88
CA ASP A 469 -16.16 -3.48 19.35
C ASP A 469 -15.26 -2.39 19.96
N ASP A 470 -14.00 -2.29 19.49
CA ASP A 470 -13.05 -1.26 19.90
C ASP A 470 -13.56 0.16 19.59
N THR A 471 -14.21 0.33 18.44
CA THR A 471 -14.75 1.64 18.01
C THR A 471 -16.00 2.05 18.80
N ILE A 472 -16.77 1.10 19.31
CA ILE A 472 -17.97 1.37 20.11
C ILE A 472 -17.60 1.61 21.59
N THR A 473 -16.62 0.87 22.10
CA THR A 473 -16.24 0.87 23.52
C THR A 473 -15.13 1.85 23.89
N GLY A 474 -14.26 2.20 22.93
CA GLY A 474 -13.15 3.14 23.08
C GLY A 474 -13.55 4.58 22.77
#